data_AF-A0ABD5NQU5-F1
#
_entry.id   AF-A0ABD5NQU5-F1
#
_cell.length_a   1.000
_cell.length_b   1.000
_cell.length_c   1.000
_cell.angle_alpha   90.00
_cell.angle_beta   90.00
_cell.angle_gamma   90.00
#
_symmetry.space_group_name_H-M   'P 1'
#
loop_
_entity.id
_entity.type
_entity.pdbx_description
1 polymer ?
#
loop_
_entity_poly.entity_id
_entity_poly.type
_entity_poly.pdbx_seq_one_letter_code
_entity_poly.pdbx_strand_id
1 'polypeptide(L)'
;MLADLTPLLAAADLTSLAIPAEPFPNGISRYAIGGLFVGLGAVLIYLGTGIIAGASTFLESTLSYVSGQSRFAKYRYDRDWRVVFTVGIVLGAAVYAVLWQGGAWTTDVQPWRLLVGGVFVGIGTRIGKGCTSGHGVCGVGSASKTSIVGVITFLAVAIVTAQVVSALGVSP
;
A
#
# COMPACT_ATOMS: atom_id res chain seq x y z
N MET A 1 -8.33 37.84 11.10
CA MET A 1 -7.27 36.87 11.40
C MET A 1 -7.20 35.86 10.26
N LEU A 2 -6.81 36.35 9.07
CA LEU A 2 -6.51 35.51 7.92
C LEU A 2 -5.01 35.27 8.02
N ALA A 3 -4.61 34.03 8.32
CA ALA A 3 -3.21 33.66 8.31
C ALA A 3 -2.66 33.94 6.91
N ASP A 4 -1.58 34.68 6.84
CA ASP A 4 -0.87 34.99 5.62
C ASP A 4 -0.41 33.67 4.98
N LEU A 5 -1.06 33.27 3.89
CA LEU A 5 -0.79 32.04 3.13
C LEU A 5 0.32 32.24 2.09
N THR A 6 0.89 33.45 1.99
CA THR A 6 2.01 33.73 1.09
C THR A 6 3.27 32.88 1.34
N PRO A 7 3.67 32.47 2.56
CA PRO A 7 4.80 31.56 2.74
C PRO A 7 4.48 30.11 2.32
N LEU A 8 3.21 29.70 2.36
CA LEU A 8 2.77 28.38 1.86
C LEU A 8 2.84 28.32 0.31
N LEU A 9 2.52 29.43 -0.36
CA LEU A 9 2.63 29.59 -1.80
C LEU A 9 4.08 29.78 -2.27
N ALA A 10 4.95 30.38 -1.45
CA ALA A 10 6.37 30.56 -1.75
C ALA A 10 7.19 29.26 -1.56
N ALA A 11 6.78 28.36 -0.67
CA ALA A 11 7.41 27.04 -0.48
C ALA A 11 6.97 26.01 -1.55
N ALA A 12 5.83 26.23 -2.19
CA ALA A 12 5.39 25.45 -3.34
C ALA A 12 6.10 25.93 -4.61
N ASP A 13 7.42 25.74 -4.68
CA ASP A 13 8.16 25.85 -5.93
C ASP A 13 7.75 24.69 -6.85
N LEU A 14 6.59 24.84 -7.50
CA LEU A 14 5.99 23.85 -8.41
C LEU A 14 6.89 23.56 -9.62
N THR A 15 7.89 24.41 -9.88
CA THR A 15 8.95 24.23 -10.87
C THR A 15 9.92 23.10 -10.50
N SER A 16 9.91 22.62 -9.25
CA SER A 16 10.71 21.49 -8.76
C SER A 16 9.98 20.14 -8.82
N LEU A 17 8.79 20.06 -9.44
CA LEU A 17 8.09 18.79 -9.68
C LEU A 17 9.06 17.83 -10.39
N ALA A 18 9.66 16.92 -9.62
CA ALA A 18 10.72 16.07 -10.09
C ALA A 18 10.10 15.00 -10.99
N ILE A 19 10.02 15.28 -12.29
CA ILE A 19 9.86 14.25 -13.30
C ILE A 19 11.21 13.53 -13.34
N PRO A 20 11.29 12.25 -12.92
CA PRO A 20 12.55 11.55 -12.94
C PRO A 20 13.10 11.52 -14.37
N ALA A 21 14.35 11.97 -14.54
CA ALA A 21 15.02 11.96 -15.85
C ALA A 21 15.15 10.54 -16.41
N GLU A 22 15.18 9.54 -15.52
CA GLU A 22 15.21 8.12 -15.82
C GLU A 22 14.10 7.40 -15.02
N PRO A 23 13.11 6.76 -15.67
CA PRO A 23 12.02 6.08 -14.96
C PRO A 23 12.48 4.87 -14.14
N PHE A 24 13.62 4.27 -14.48
CA PHE A 24 14.18 3.08 -13.80
C PHE A 24 15.65 3.30 -13.41
N PRO A 25 15.94 4.12 -12.39
CA PRO A 25 17.31 4.50 -12.02
C PRO A 25 18.18 3.31 -11.57
N ASN A 26 17.55 2.20 -11.14
CA ASN A 26 18.24 0.99 -10.70
C ASN A 26 18.24 -0.14 -11.77
N GLY A 27 17.83 0.17 -13.00
CA GLY A 27 17.66 -0.78 -14.10
C GLY A 27 16.33 -1.57 -14.03
N ILE A 28 15.83 -2.00 -15.19
CA ILE A 28 14.51 -2.66 -15.33
C ILE A 28 14.46 -4.04 -14.66
N SER A 29 15.58 -4.75 -14.62
CA SER A 29 15.65 -6.15 -14.15
C SER A 29 15.12 -6.34 -12.73
N ARG A 30 15.42 -5.42 -11.81
CA ARG A 30 14.98 -5.48 -10.41
C ARG A 30 13.45 -5.44 -10.30
N TYR A 31 12.83 -4.53 -11.05
CA TYR A 31 11.37 -4.37 -11.06
C TYR A 31 10.69 -5.56 -11.72
N ALA A 32 11.25 -6.08 -12.82
CA ALA A 32 10.72 -7.24 -13.52
C ALA A 32 10.78 -8.51 -12.65
N ILE A 33 11.91 -8.77 -12.00
CA ILE A 33 12.09 -9.91 -11.10
C ILE A 33 11.14 -9.81 -9.89
N GLY A 34 11.06 -8.63 -9.26
CA GLY A 34 10.12 -8.40 -8.16
C GLY A 34 8.66 -8.60 -8.57
N GLY A 35 8.27 -8.05 -9.72
CA GLY A 35 6.93 -8.23 -10.30
C GLY A 35 6.61 -9.69 -10.60
N LEU A 36 7.57 -10.44 -11.14
CA LEU A 36 7.42 -11.88 -11.38
C LEU A 36 7.16 -12.65 -10.08
N PHE A 37 7.92 -12.39 -9.02
CA PHE A 37 7.71 -13.06 -7.72
C PHE A 37 6.37 -12.70 -7.08
N VAL A 38 5.97 -11.42 -7.11
CA VAL A 38 4.67 -10.98 -6.59
C VAL A 38 3.52 -11.62 -7.39
N GLY A 39 3.63 -11.65 -8.71
CA GLY A 39 2.65 -12.30 -9.59
C GLY A 39 2.55 -13.80 -9.36
N LEU A 40 3.70 -14.49 -9.25
CA LEU A 40 3.74 -15.92 -8.95
C LEU A 40 3.12 -16.21 -7.58
N GLY A 41 3.41 -15.39 -6.57
CA GLY A 41 2.78 -15.50 -5.25
C GLY A 41 1.26 -15.36 -5.32
N ALA A 42 0.75 -14.36 -6.05
CA ALA A 42 -0.69 -14.18 -6.24
C ALA A 42 -1.35 -15.37 -6.96
N VAL A 43 -0.69 -15.93 -7.99
CA VAL A 43 -1.15 -17.13 -8.71
C VAL A 43 -1.19 -18.35 -7.80
N LEU A 44 -0.13 -18.60 -7.02
CA LEU A 44 -0.07 -19.73 -6.09
C LEU A 44 -1.17 -19.65 -5.03
N ILE A 45 -1.41 -18.46 -4.48
CA ILE A 45 -2.51 -18.22 -3.53
C ILE A 45 -3.85 -18.56 -4.18
N TYR A 46 -4.09 -18.06 -5.38
CA TYR A 46 -5.35 -18.26 -6.08
C TYR A 46 -5.57 -19.73 -6.45
N LEU A 47 -4.55 -20.42 -6.98
CA LEU A 47 -4.63 -21.84 -7.32
C LEU A 47 -4.79 -22.73 -6.08
N GLY A 48 -4.15 -22.39 -4.96
CA GLY A 48 -4.20 -23.19 -3.74
C GLY A 48 -5.48 -23.01 -2.93
N THR A 49 -6.10 -21.81 -2.98
CA THR A 49 -7.24 -21.48 -2.08
C THR A 49 -8.52 -21.09 -2.81
N GLY A 50 -8.45 -20.77 -4.11
CA GLY A 50 -9.56 -20.17 -4.86
C GLY A 50 -9.87 -18.73 -4.46
N ILE A 51 -9.07 -18.12 -3.57
CA ILE A 51 -9.30 -16.79 -3.02
C ILE A 51 -8.31 -15.79 -3.65
N ILE A 52 -8.79 -14.61 -3.99
CA ILE A 52 -7.97 -13.51 -4.49
C ILE A 52 -7.11 -12.94 -3.35
N ALA A 53 -5.80 -12.84 -3.56
CA ALA A 53 -4.87 -12.25 -2.60
C ALA A 53 -5.18 -10.76 -2.37
N GLY A 54 -5.42 -10.36 -1.12
CA GLY A 54 -5.75 -8.97 -0.81
C GLY A 54 -5.74 -8.67 0.69
N ALA A 55 -5.14 -7.52 1.03
CA ALA A 55 -4.94 -7.09 2.43
C ALA A 55 -6.08 -6.21 2.98
N SER A 56 -6.93 -5.63 2.13
CA SER A 56 -7.91 -4.59 2.53
C SER A 56 -8.98 -5.05 3.51
N THR A 57 -9.24 -6.36 3.61
CA THR A 57 -10.25 -6.92 4.54
C THR A 57 -9.61 -7.62 5.74
N PHE A 58 -8.29 -7.52 5.92
CA PHE A 58 -7.58 -8.13 7.04
C PHE A 58 -8.14 -7.68 8.39
N LEU A 59 -8.33 -6.37 8.60
CA LEU A 59 -8.88 -5.82 9.84
C LEU A 59 -10.29 -6.36 10.13
N GLU A 60 -11.16 -6.40 9.12
CA GLU A 60 -12.54 -6.89 9.29
C GLU A 60 -12.56 -8.39 9.59
N SER A 61 -11.70 -9.17 8.93
CA SER A 61 -11.55 -10.60 9.17
C SER A 61 -10.96 -10.91 10.55
N THR A 62 -10.02 -10.10 11.02
CA THR A 62 -9.36 -10.27 12.33
C THR A 62 -10.30 -9.84 13.46
N LEU A 63 -11.00 -8.72 13.31
CA LEU A 63 -11.99 -8.28 14.30
C LEU A 63 -13.19 -9.22 14.39
N SER A 64 -13.44 -10.05 13.38
CA SER A 64 -14.49 -11.08 13.41
C SER A 64 -14.28 -12.18 14.46
N TYR A 65 -13.05 -12.34 14.98
CA TYR A 65 -12.73 -13.26 16.08
C TYR A 65 -13.24 -12.76 17.43
N VAL A 66 -13.25 -11.44 17.62
CA VAL A 66 -13.51 -10.80 18.92
C VAL A 66 -14.89 -10.11 18.92
N SER A 67 -15.40 -9.71 17.75
CA SER A 67 -16.65 -8.98 17.62
C SER A 67 -17.74 -9.80 16.93
N GLY A 68 -18.92 -9.86 17.56
CA GLY A 68 -20.13 -10.48 17.01
C GLY A 68 -20.92 -9.60 16.04
N GLN A 69 -20.46 -8.38 15.75
CA GLN A 69 -21.19 -7.44 14.90
C GLN A 69 -21.35 -7.97 13.47
N SER A 70 -22.53 -7.78 12.89
CA SER A 70 -22.86 -8.26 11.54
C SER A 70 -21.90 -7.73 10.46
N ARG A 71 -21.37 -6.52 10.64
CA ARG A 71 -20.35 -5.92 9.76
C ARG A 71 -19.04 -6.72 9.72
N PHE A 72 -18.57 -7.27 10.84
CA PHE A 72 -17.32 -8.03 10.91
C PHE A 72 -17.52 -9.52 10.61
N ALA A 73 -18.74 -10.03 10.76
CA ALA A 73 -19.06 -11.43 10.44
C ALA A 73 -18.97 -11.76 8.93
N LYS A 74 -18.99 -10.75 8.05
CA LYS A 74 -19.02 -10.90 6.59
C LYS A 74 -17.86 -11.72 6.00
N TYR A 75 -16.68 -11.66 6.63
CA TYR A 75 -15.45 -12.30 6.12
C TYR A 75 -14.99 -13.51 6.94
N ARG A 76 -15.89 -14.12 7.72
CA ARG A 76 -15.52 -15.26 8.57
C ARG A 76 -15.00 -16.48 7.80
N TYR A 77 -15.51 -16.73 6.60
CA TYR A 77 -15.14 -17.91 5.80
C TYR A 77 -13.65 -17.88 5.39
N ASP A 78 -13.11 -16.70 5.04
CA ASP A 78 -11.72 -16.55 4.60
C ASP A 78 -10.78 -16.05 5.72
N ARG A 79 -11.26 -15.88 6.96
CA ARG A 79 -10.52 -15.11 7.98
C ARG A 79 -9.18 -15.74 8.33
N ASP A 80 -9.12 -17.06 8.41
CA ASP A 80 -7.92 -17.82 8.76
C ASP A 80 -6.85 -17.62 7.68
N TRP A 81 -7.26 -17.71 6.40
CA TRP A 81 -6.38 -17.47 5.26
C TRP A 81 -5.83 -16.05 5.22
N ARG A 82 -6.67 -15.05 5.51
CA ARG A 82 -6.25 -13.63 5.54
C ARG A 82 -5.21 -13.37 6.62
N VAL A 83 -5.33 -14.05 7.77
CA VAL A 83 -4.31 -13.99 8.83
C VAL A 83 -3.02 -14.65 8.36
N VAL A 84 -3.08 -15.85 7.78
CA VAL A 84 -1.90 -16.54 7.23
C VAL A 84 -1.20 -15.69 6.17
N PHE A 85 -1.95 -15.06 5.26
CA PHE A 85 -1.42 -14.18 4.23
C PHE A 85 -0.71 -12.96 4.83
N THR A 86 -1.34 -12.26 5.78
CA THR A 86 -0.74 -11.09 6.42
C THR A 86 0.50 -11.44 7.25
N VAL A 87 0.42 -12.51 8.04
CA VAL A 87 1.57 -13.02 8.80
C VAL A 87 2.70 -13.43 7.84
N GLY A 88 2.38 -14.08 6.72
CA GLY A 88 3.35 -14.45 5.70
C GLY A 88 4.09 -13.25 5.09
N ILE A 89 3.39 -12.14 4.80
CA ILE A 89 4.03 -10.90 4.32
C ILE A 89 4.97 -10.33 5.38
N VAL A 90 4.51 -10.24 6.63
CA VAL A 90 5.31 -9.69 7.75
C VAL A 90 6.54 -10.56 8.02
N LEU A 91 6.38 -11.88 8.05
CA LEU A 91 7.47 -12.84 8.24
C LEU A 91 8.46 -12.79 7.07
N GLY A 92 7.98 -12.72 5.82
CA GLY A 92 8.85 -12.58 4.65
C GLY A 92 9.72 -11.32 4.72
N ALA A 93 9.12 -10.18 5.09
CA ALA A 93 9.85 -8.95 5.34
C ALA A 93 10.86 -9.10 6.49
N ALA A 94 10.49 -9.79 7.58
CA ALA A 94 11.35 -9.98 8.74
C ALA A 94 12.56 -10.86 8.41
N VAL A 95 12.35 -11.97 7.71
CA VAL A 95 13.43 -12.86 7.23
C VAL A 95 14.37 -12.09 6.32
N TYR A 96 13.84 -11.29 5.38
CA TYR A 96 14.68 -10.47 4.52
C TYR A 96 15.52 -9.46 5.33
N ALA A 97 14.91 -8.77 6.28
CA ALA A 97 15.61 -7.79 7.13
C ALA A 97 16.71 -8.44 7.99
N VAL A 98 16.48 -9.64 8.53
CA VAL A 98 17.49 -10.36 9.33
C VAL A 98 18.66 -10.81 8.47
N LEU A 99 18.37 -11.39 7.30
CA LEU A 99 19.40 -11.98 6.44
C LEU A 99 20.21 -10.93 5.65
N TRP A 100 19.60 -9.80 5.27
CA TRP A 100 20.23 -8.78 4.42
C TRP A 100 20.37 -7.39 5.04
N GLN A 101 19.67 -7.06 6.13
CA GLN A 101 19.71 -5.73 6.76
C GLN A 101 20.24 -5.74 8.21
N GLY A 102 20.76 -6.87 8.70
CA GLY A 102 21.32 -6.95 10.06
C GLY A 102 20.28 -7.00 11.19
N GLY A 103 19.00 -7.24 10.87
CA GLY A 103 17.96 -7.63 11.83
C GLY A 103 17.17 -6.51 12.52
N ALA A 104 17.63 -5.26 12.50
CA ALA A 104 16.89 -4.17 13.12
C ALA A 104 15.94 -3.49 12.11
N TRP A 105 14.65 -3.45 12.43
CA TRP A 105 13.67 -2.63 11.72
C TRP A 105 13.76 -1.21 12.30
N THR A 106 14.61 -0.37 11.72
CA THR A 106 14.71 1.03 12.11
C THR A 106 13.99 1.90 11.09
N THR A 107 13.18 2.83 11.56
CA THR A 107 12.56 3.86 10.72
C THR A 107 12.84 5.22 11.32
N ASP A 108 13.28 6.15 10.47
CA ASP A 108 13.47 7.56 10.85
C ASP A 108 12.12 8.29 10.98
N VAL A 109 11.03 7.66 10.51
CA VAL A 109 9.69 8.23 10.51
C VAL A 109 9.09 8.20 11.92
N GLN A 110 8.62 9.37 12.36
CA GLN A 110 7.98 9.54 13.66
C GLN A 110 6.73 8.65 13.81
N PRO A 111 6.53 7.95 14.95
CA PRO A 111 5.42 7.00 15.12
C PRO A 111 4.02 7.57 14.87
N TRP A 112 3.79 8.84 15.20
CA TRP A 112 2.50 9.49 14.99
C TRP A 112 2.17 9.64 13.49
N ARG A 113 3.17 9.86 12.62
CA ARG A 113 2.98 9.95 11.15
C ARG A 113 2.57 8.59 10.60
N LEU A 114 3.18 7.52 11.09
CA LEU A 114 2.82 6.14 10.72
C LEU A 114 1.39 5.81 11.14
N LEU A 115 1.00 6.21 12.36
CA LEU A 115 -0.36 5.98 12.88
C LEU A 115 -1.41 6.74 12.07
N VAL A 116 -1.21 8.04 11.85
CA VAL A 116 -2.13 8.88 11.06
C VAL A 116 -2.22 8.38 9.61
N GLY A 117 -1.08 8.08 9.00
CA GLY A 117 -1.02 7.51 7.64
C GLY A 117 -1.76 6.18 7.56
N GLY A 118 -1.57 5.28 8.52
CA GLY A 118 -2.26 4.00 8.60
C GLY A 118 -3.78 4.14 8.70
N VAL A 119 -4.27 5.11 9.51
CA VAL A 119 -5.70 5.42 9.61
C VAL A 119 -6.26 5.92 8.27
N PHE A 120 -5.57 6.85 7.62
CA PHE A 120 -6.00 7.35 6.30
C PHE A 120 -6.00 6.27 5.23
N VAL A 121 -4.98 5.40 5.20
CA VAL A 121 -4.96 4.24 4.29
C VAL A 121 -6.11 3.28 4.60
N GLY A 122 -6.40 3.01 5.87
CA GLY A 122 -7.53 2.17 6.28
C GLY A 122 -8.88 2.73 5.81
N ILE A 123 -9.12 4.02 6.01
CA ILE A 123 -10.35 4.69 5.55
C ILE A 123 -10.41 4.70 4.02
N GLY A 124 -9.31 5.10 3.37
CA GLY A 124 -9.23 5.23 1.91
C GLY A 124 -9.46 3.91 1.18
N THR A 125 -8.82 2.83 1.63
CA THR A 125 -9.02 1.48 1.05
C THR A 125 -10.45 0.99 1.24
N ARG A 126 -11.13 1.40 2.31
CA ARG A 126 -12.54 1.07 2.52
C ARG A 126 -13.47 1.82 1.57
N ILE A 127 -13.28 3.13 1.43
CA ILE A 127 -14.08 3.96 0.52
C ILE A 127 -13.84 3.53 -0.93
N GLY A 128 -12.59 3.23 -1.29
CA GLY A 128 -12.19 2.73 -2.60
C GLY A 128 -12.59 1.27 -2.88
N LYS A 129 -13.19 0.56 -1.91
CA LYS A 129 -13.57 -0.87 -2.01
C LYS A 129 -12.40 -1.81 -2.36
N GLY A 130 -11.17 -1.41 -2.07
CA GLY A 130 -9.98 -2.22 -2.31
C GLY A 130 -8.70 -1.47 -2.00
N CYS A 131 -7.60 -2.22 -2.00
CA CYS A 131 -6.24 -1.71 -1.79
C CYS A 131 -5.40 -1.86 -3.06
N THR A 132 -4.16 -1.39 -3.00
CA THR A 132 -3.16 -1.51 -4.07
C THR A 132 -2.91 -2.96 -4.48
N SER A 133 -2.91 -3.93 -3.56
CA SER A 133 -2.76 -5.34 -3.93
C SER A 133 -4.01 -5.91 -4.62
N GLY A 134 -5.21 -5.59 -4.12
CA GLY A 134 -6.47 -6.07 -4.70
C GLY A 134 -6.77 -5.47 -6.07
N HIS A 135 -6.73 -4.14 -6.22
CA HIS A 135 -6.95 -3.48 -7.51
C HIS A 135 -5.72 -3.53 -8.41
N GLY A 136 -4.52 -3.29 -7.86
CA GLY A 136 -3.28 -3.23 -8.64
C GLY A 136 -2.82 -4.60 -9.11
N VAL A 137 -2.47 -5.50 -8.19
CA VAL A 137 -1.90 -6.80 -8.59
C VAL A 137 -2.97 -7.70 -9.21
N CYS A 138 -4.01 -8.04 -8.45
CA CYS A 138 -5.02 -8.98 -8.93
C CYS A 138 -5.99 -8.36 -9.93
N GLY A 139 -6.48 -7.15 -9.66
CA GLY A 139 -7.48 -6.48 -10.50
C GLY A 139 -6.99 -6.06 -11.87
N VAL A 140 -5.76 -5.52 -11.99
CA VAL A 140 -5.13 -5.26 -13.31
C VAL A 140 -4.76 -6.58 -13.98
N GLY A 141 -4.24 -7.56 -13.22
CA GLY A 141 -3.93 -8.90 -13.73
C GLY A 141 -5.14 -9.62 -14.35
N SER A 142 -6.35 -9.39 -13.83
CA SER A 142 -7.60 -9.91 -14.38
C SER A 142 -8.27 -8.97 -15.40
N ALA A 143 -7.56 -7.95 -15.90
CA ALA A 143 -8.05 -6.96 -16.87
C ALA A 143 -9.34 -6.21 -16.45
N SER A 144 -9.54 -5.97 -15.14
CA SER A 144 -10.70 -5.24 -14.64
C SER A 144 -10.61 -3.74 -14.95
N LYS A 145 -11.53 -3.23 -15.77
CA LYS A 145 -11.60 -1.79 -16.12
C LYS A 145 -11.69 -0.90 -14.88
N THR A 146 -12.54 -1.27 -13.91
CA THR A 146 -12.70 -0.53 -12.65
C THR A 146 -11.40 -0.49 -11.86
N SER A 147 -10.65 -1.59 -11.85
CA SER A 147 -9.37 -1.65 -11.13
C SER A 147 -8.29 -0.84 -11.82
N ILE A 148 -8.22 -0.87 -13.14
CA ILE A 148 -7.28 -0.05 -13.93
C ILE A 148 -7.51 1.44 -13.64
N VAL A 149 -8.76 1.90 -13.72
CA VAL A 149 -9.11 3.29 -13.40
C VAL A 149 -8.74 3.63 -11.96
N GLY A 150 -9.11 2.78 -11.01
CA GLY A 150 -8.79 2.99 -9.60
C GLY A 150 -7.28 3.11 -9.35
N VAL A 151 -6.48 2.25 -9.97
CA VAL A 151 -5.01 2.24 -9.87
C VAL A 151 -4.40 3.51 -10.42
N ILE A 152 -4.83 3.95 -11.60
CA ILE A 152 -4.37 5.21 -12.19
C ILE A 152 -4.70 6.38 -11.25
N THR A 153 -5.93 6.42 -10.71
CA THR A 153 -6.36 7.49 -9.82
C THR A 153 -5.54 7.54 -8.53
N PHE A 154 -5.43 6.43 -7.78
CA PHE A 154 -4.72 6.48 -6.51
C PHE A 154 -3.20 6.66 -6.70
N LEU A 155 -2.60 6.15 -7.78
CA LEU A 155 -1.18 6.38 -8.06
C LEU A 155 -0.93 7.85 -8.41
N ALA A 156 -1.78 8.46 -9.24
CA ALA A 156 -1.66 9.88 -9.57
C ALA A 156 -1.76 10.75 -8.31
N VAL A 157 -2.75 10.50 -7.45
CA VAL A 157 -2.91 11.22 -6.18
C VAL A 157 -1.72 10.99 -5.24
N ALA A 158 -1.22 9.75 -5.13
CA ALA A 158 -0.08 9.42 -4.30
C ALA A 158 1.21 10.12 -4.78
N ILE A 159 1.46 10.14 -6.09
CA ILE A 159 2.60 10.85 -6.69
C ILE A 159 2.50 12.34 -6.39
N VAL A 160 1.36 12.97 -6.67
CA VAL A 160 1.15 14.40 -6.41
C VAL A 160 1.34 14.71 -4.92
N THR A 161 0.76 13.88 -4.04
CA THR A 161 0.88 14.07 -2.58
C THR A 161 2.32 13.94 -2.12
N ALA A 162 3.06 12.93 -2.61
CA ALA A 162 4.47 12.73 -2.28
C ALA A 162 5.33 13.93 -2.72
N GLN A 163 5.08 14.46 -3.92
CA GLN A 163 5.79 15.63 -4.45
C GLN A 163 5.49 16.88 -3.61
N VAL A 164 4.23 17.12 -3.25
CA VAL A 164 3.84 18.25 -2.39
C VAL A 164 4.48 18.14 -1.00
N VAL A 165 4.41 16.95 -0.37
CA VAL A 165 5.00 16.72 0.95
C VAL A 165 6.53 16.90 0.91
N SER A 166 7.18 16.43 -0.15
CA SER A 166 8.61 16.64 -0.37
C SER A 166 8.96 18.13 -0.57
N ALA A 167 8.15 18.87 -1.34
CA ALA A 167 8.35 20.31 -1.56
C ALA A 167 8.18 21.12 -0.27
N LEU A 168 7.32 20.66 0.65
CA LEU A 168 7.19 21.23 2.00
C LEU A 168 8.36 20.90 2.93
N GLY A 169 9.40 20.22 2.45
CA GLY A 169 10.60 19.88 3.22
C GLY A 169 10.41 18.72 4.21
N VAL A 170 9.33 17.94 4.07
CA VAL A 170 9.05 16.81 4.95
C VAL A 170 9.83 15.58 4.44
N SER A 171 10.95 15.28 5.07
CA SER A 171 11.70 14.04 4.83
C SER A 171 11.14 12.87 5.67
N PRO A 172 11.39 11.61 5.24
CA PRO A 172 11.26 10.45 6.11
C PRO A 172 12.05 10.63 7.41
#